data_AF-A0A5C7LTB5-F1
#
_entry.id   AF-A0A5C7LTB5-F1
#
_cell.length_a   1.000
_cell.length_b   1.000
_cell.length_c   1.000
_cell.angle_alpha   90.00
_cell.angle_beta   90.00
_cell.angle_gamma   90.00
#
_symmetry.space_group_name_H-M   'P 1'
#
loop_
_entity.id
_entity.type
_entity.pdbx_description
1 polymer ?
#
loop_
_entity_poly.entity_id
_entity_poly.type
_entity_poly.pdbx_seq_one_letter_code
_entity_poly.pdbx_strand_id
1 'polypeptide(L)'
;MTIQSEVEEVVREMGPVTAMEVIQLMPHATRQQVYARLNALEAQGKISSEKIPDPKDDRRKVNRYSYGGKPREAKPRKAKAPTNQAQVINAGGLLAKIAELEAWKGAAGCLADAIARFPDLAVDPDTIRARDIIHKMLIDSGDRNLAADVLAGKKDETMLVRACVAALAERG
;
A
#
# COMPACT_ATOMS: atom_id res chain seq x y z
N MET A 1 -7.64 15.35 -32.96
CA MET A 1 -6.51 15.82 -32.13
C MET A 1 -7.08 16.38 -30.82
N THR A 2 -6.41 16.21 -29.68
CA THR A 2 -6.94 16.71 -28.39
C THR A 2 -6.24 18.01 -28.02
N ILE A 3 -6.92 18.89 -27.26
CA ILE A 3 -6.30 20.13 -26.74
C ILE A 3 -5.03 19.80 -25.94
N GLN A 4 -5.00 18.66 -25.24
CA GLN A 4 -3.80 18.24 -24.49
C GLN A 4 -2.62 17.92 -25.40
N SER A 5 -2.84 17.19 -26.50
CA SER A 5 -1.79 16.85 -27.46
C SER A 5 -1.28 18.10 -28.19
N GLU A 6 -2.17 19.03 -28.52
CA GLU A 6 -1.79 20.31 -29.15
C GLU A 6 -0.92 21.17 -28.21
N VAL A 7 -1.31 21.30 -26.93
CA VAL A 7 -0.48 22.01 -25.93
C VAL A 7 0.89 21.35 -25.76
N GLU A 8 0.95 20.01 -25.76
CA GLU A 8 2.21 19.27 -25.68
C GLU A 8 3.10 19.51 -26.90
N GLU A 9 2.52 19.52 -28.10
CA GLU A 9 3.24 19.78 -29.35
C GLU A 9 3.76 21.21 -29.44
N VAL A 10 2.96 22.20 -29.05
CA VAL A 10 3.39 23.61 -28.99
C VAL A 10 4.62 23.77 -28.08
N VAL A 11 4.61 23.17 -26.88
CA VAL A 11 5.77 23.23 -25.96
C VAL A 11 6.97 22.44 -26.50
N ARG A 12 6.74 21.39 -27.29
CA ARG A 12 7.79 20.57 -27.90
C ARG A 12 8.48 21.29 -29.06
N GLU A 13 7.71 21.93 -29.94
CA GLU A 13 8.23 22.59 -31.15
C GLU A 13 8.80 23.98 -30.88
N MET A 14 8.13 24.78 -30.04
CA MET A 14 8.51 26.18 -29.78
C MET A 14 9.59 26.32 -28.70
N GLY A 15 9.89 25.25 -27.96
CA GLY A 15 10.85 25.29 -26.87
C GLY A 15 10.33 26.07 -25.66
N PRO A 16 11.18 26.78 -24.90
CA PRO A 16 10.78 27.41 -23.64
C PRO A 16 9.72 28.50 -23.84
N VAL A 17 8.45 28.19 -23.58
CA VAL A 17 7.29 29.09 -23.82
C VAL A 17 6.51 29.39 -22.55
N THR A 18 5.93 30.58 -22.47
CA THR A 18 5.01 30.99 -21.41
C THR A 18 3.58 30.54 -21.72
N ALA A 19 2.74 30.41 -20.69
CA ALA A 19 1.32 30.07 -20.89
C ALA A 19 0.59 31.08 -21.80
N MET A 20 1.02 32.35 -21.81
CA MET A 20 0.41 33.38 -22.66
C MET A 20 0.73 33.17 -24.14
N GLU A 21 1.95 32.76 -24.48
CA GLU A 21 2.33 32.42 -25.86
C GLU A 21 1.55 31.20 -26.34
N VAL A 22 1.39 30.17 -25.50
CA VAL A 22 0.55 29.01 -25.83
C VAL A 22 -0.92 29.43 -26.06
N ILE A 23 -1.45 30.33 -25.24
CA ILE A 23 -2.81 30.87 -25.43
C ILE A 23 -2.95 31.65 -26.74
N GLN A 24 -1.91 32.40 -27.15
CA GLN A 24 -1.91 33.14 -28.42
C GLN A 24 -1.87 32.21 -29.63
N LEU A 25 -1.15 31.09 -29.52
CA LEU A 25 -1.05 30.07 -30.57
C LEU A 25 -2.29 29.17 -30.66
N MET A 26 -3.11 29.11 -29.60
CA MET A 26 -4.31 28.28 -29.52
C MET A 26 -5.57 29.10 -29.25
N PRO A 27 -6.03 29.95 -30.19
CA PRO A 27 -7.16 30.86 -29.98
C PRO A 27 -8.50 30.12 -29.79
N HIS A 28 -8.61 28.86 -30.22
CA HIS A 28 -9.78 27.99 -30.05
C HIS A 28 -9.88 27.40 -28.63
N ALA A 29 -8.80 27.40 -27.86
CA ALA A 29 -8.78 26.89 -26.50
C ALA A 29 -8.97 28.03 -25.49
N THR A 30 -9.81 27.82 -24.48
CA THR A 30 -9.97 28.80 -23.41
C THR A 30 -8.72 28.86 -22.54
N ARG A 31 -8.42 30.04 -21.97
CA ARG A 31 -7.27 30.23 -21.06
C ARG A 31 -7.22 29.16 -19.96
N GLN A 32 -8.37 28.86 -19.36
CA GLN A 32 -8.49 27.88 -18.28
C GLN A 32 -8.13 26.46 -18.74
N GLN A 33 -8.51 26.08 -19.97
CA GLN A 33 -8.13 24.78 -20.54
C GLN A 33 -6.61 24.69 -20.74
N VAL A 34 -5.98 25.73 -21.29
CA VAL A 34 -4.53 25.76 -21.49
C VAL A 34 -3.78 25.61 -20.16
N TYR A 35 -4.15 26.41 -19.14
CA TYR A 35 -3.54 26.28 -17.80
C TYR A 35 -3.76 24.91 -17.17
N ALA A 36 -4.95 24.32 -17.32
CA ALA A 36 -5.23 23.00 -16.80
C ALA A 36 -4.38 21.92 -17.49
N ARG A 37 -4.17 22.01 -18.81
CA ARG A 37 -3.34 21.06 -19.57
C ARG A 37 -1.85 21.22 -19.28
N LEU A 38 -1.33 22.43 -19.18
CA LEU A 38 0.06 22.68 -18.76
C LEU A 38 0.33 22.09 -17.36
N ASN A 39 -0.56 22.33 -16.39
CA ASN A 39 -0.45 21.72 -15.06
C ASN A 39 -0.50 20.18 -15.09
N ALA A 40 -1.35 19.60 -15.95
CA ALA A 40 -1.44 18.15 -16.09
C ALA A 40 -0.17 17.55 -16.71
N LEU A 41 0.38 18.18 -17.75
CA LEU A 41 1.62 17.75 -18.41
C LEU A 41 2.83 17.89 -17.48
N GLU A 42 2.88 18.96 -16.67
CA GLU A 42 3.91 19.15 -15.64
C GLU A 42 3.79 18.08 -14.55
N ALA A 43 2.58 17.78 -14.08
CA ALA A 43 2.34 16.71 -13.11
C ALA A 43 2.78 15.33 -13.65
N GLN A 44 2.60 15.08 -14.94
CA GLN A 44 3.05 13.87 -15.63
C GLN A 44 4.57 13.84 -15.89
N GLY A 45 5.28 14.95 -15.69
CA GLY A 45 6.72 15.06 -15.97
C GLY A 45 7.06 15.18 -17.46
N LYS A 46 6.07 15.41 -18.32
CA LYS A 46 6.29 15.60 -19.77
C LYS A 46 6.91 16.96 -20.08
N ILE A 47 6.63 17.95 -19.24
CA ILE A 47 7.18 19.30 -19.33
C ILE A 47 7.69 19.72 -17.95
N SER A 48 8.62 20.67 -17.92
CA SER A 48 9.08 21.32 -16.69
C SER A 48 8.74 22.81 -16.74
N SER A 49 8.65 23.45 -15.58
CA SER A 49 8.41 24.89 -15.47
C SER A 49 9.51 25.60 -14.68
N GLU A 50 9.92 26.76 -15.18
CA GLU A 50 10.87 27.67 -14.54
C GLU A 50 10.21 29.03 -14.32
N LYS A 51 10.42 29.64 -13.14
CA LYS A 51 9.88 30.98 -12.86
C LYS A 51 10.83 32.05 -13.39
N ILE A 52 10.37 32.78 -14.39
CA ILE A 52 11.06 33.96 -14.95
C ILE A 52 10.30 35.25 -14.57
N PRO A 53 10.96 36.41 -14.53
CA PRO A 53 10.27 37.71 -14.43
C PRO A 53 9.25 37.87 -15.56
N ASP A 54 8.09 38.45 -15.26
CA ASP A 54 7.07 38.76 -16.28
C ASP A 54 7.57 39.93 -17.13
N PRO A 55 7.67 39.79 -18.47
CA PRO A 55 8.12 40.87 -19.34
C PRO A 55 7.23 42.12 -19.28
N LYS A 56 5.99 42.02 -18.75
CA LYS A 56 5.08 43.17 -18.60
C LYS A 56 5.10 43.82 -17.22
N ASP A 57 5.58 43.10 -16.20
CA ASP A 57 5.59 43.57 -14.82
C ASP A 57 6.71 42.86 -14.06
N ASP A 58 7.85 43.55 -13.90
CA ASP A 58 9.06 42.99 -13.30
C ASP A 58 8.87 42.54 -11.83
N ARG A 59 7.77 42.94 -11.19
CA ARG A 59 7.39 42.48 -9.84
C ARG A 59 6.70 41.12 -9.85
N ARG A 60 6.25 40.64 -11.01
CA ARG A 60 5.57 39.35 -11.18
C ARG A 60 6.52 38.33 -11.76
N LYS A 61 6.27 37.06 -11.44
CA LYS A 61 6.97 35.93 -12.02
C LYS A 61 5.98 35.06 -12.77
N VAL A 62 6.33 34.68 -13.99
CA VAL A 62 5.55 33.77 -14.84
C VAL A 62 6.31 32.46 -15.04
N ASN A 63 5.57 31.39 -15.27
CA ASN A 63 6.16 30.09 -15.59
C ASN A 63 6.51 30.05 -17.08
N ARG A 64 7.76 29.72 -17.38
CA ARG A 64 8.23 29.30 -18.70
C ARG A 64 8.32 27.78 -18.72
N TYR A 65 7.65 27.15 -19.67
CA TYR A 65 7.54 25.71 -19.81
C TYR A 65 8.49 25.21 -20.89
N SER A 66 9.23 24.15 -20.62
CA SER A 66 10.08 23.46 -21.58
C SER A 66 9.71 21.98 -21.66
N TYR A 67 9.96 21.38 -22.82
CA TYR A 67 9.74 19.95 -23.00
C TYR A 67 10.78 19.14 -22.21
N GLY A 68 10.33 18.09 -21.54
CA GLY A 68 11.14 17.28 -20.64
C GLY A 68 11.08 17.75 -19.19
N GLY A 69 11.09 16.79 -18.27
CA GLY A 69 10.99 17.03 -16.83
C GLY A 69 10.95 15.72 -16.04
N LYS A 70 10.91 15.85 -14.71
CA LYS A 70 10.57 14.72 -13.83
C LYS A 70 9.13 14.89 -13.35
N PRO A 71 8.35 13.81 -13.17
CA PRO A 71 7.01 13.90 -12.62
C PRO A 71 7.02 14.65 -11.30
N ARG A 72 6.10 15.61 -11.16
CA ARG A 72 5.96 16.35 -9.91
C ARG A 72 5.45 15.42 -8.84
N GLU A 73 6.13 15.37 -7.69
CA GLU A 73 5.63 14.62 -6.53
C GLU A 73 4.22 15.10 -6.17
N ALA A 74 3.28 14.16 -6.13
CA ALA A 74 1.90 14.44 -5.79
C ALA A 74 1.85 14.99 -4.36
N LYS A 75 1.43 16.25 -4.21
CA LYS A 75 1.20 16.80 -2.87
C LYS A 75 0.18 15.91 -2.15
N PRO A 76 0.42 15.52 -0.89
CA PRO A 76 -0.52 14.71 -0.14
C PRO A 76 -1.86 15.44 -0.09
N ARG A 77 -2.87 14.87 -0.76
CA ARG A 77 -4.23 15.40 -0.69
C ARG A 77 -4.78 15.01 0.67
N LYS A 78 -5.26 15.98 1.45
CA LYS A 78 -6.06 15.68 2.64
C LYS A 78 -7.25 14.85 2.18
N ALA A 79 -7.38 13.62 2.71
CA ALA A 79 -8.52 12.77 2.42
C ALA A 79 -9.79 13.55 2.79
N LYS A 80 -10.69 13.76 1.83
CA LYS A 80 -12.00 14.32 2.13
C LYS A 80 -12.75 13.28 2.95
N ALA A 81 -13.45 13.73 3.99
CA ALA A 81 -14.31 12.85 4.77
C ALA A 81 -15.31 12.14 3.83
N PRO A 82 -15.55 10.83 4.03
CA PRO A 82 -16.49 10.08 3.20
C PRO A 82 -17.90 10.69 3.34
N THR A 83 -18.60 10.82 2.21
CA THR A 83 -19.99 11.29 2.16
C THR A 83 -20.92 10.31 2.88
N ASN A 84 -22.09 10.77 3.35
CA ASN A 84 -23.06 9.93 4.07
C ASN A 84 -23.47 8.68 3.27
N GLN A 85 -23.61 8.78 1.94
CA GLN A 85 -23.85 7.61 1.08
C GLN A 85 -22.68 6.62 1.07
N ALA A 86 -21.44 7.10 1.01
CA ALA A 86 -20.26 6.24 1.09
C ALA A 86 -20.15 5.57 2.47
N GLN A 87 -20.57 6.24 3.54
CA GLN A 87 -20.61 5.66 4.88
C GLN A 87 -21.62 4.52 4.98
N VAL A 88 -22.81 4.64 4.38
CA VAL A 88 -23.84 3.59 4.38
C VAL A 88 -23.40 2.35 3.59
N ILE A 89 -22.78 2.54 2.42
CA ILE A 89 -22.23 1.43 1.62
C ILE A 89 -21.10 0.74 2.38
N ASN A 90 -20.20 1.50 3.00
CA ASN A 90 -19.12 0.95 3.82
C ASN A 90 -19.67 0.21 5.04
N ALA A 91 -20.70 0.73 5.70
CA ALA A 91 -21.36 0.07 6.83
C ALA A 91 -21.99 -1.26 6.41
N GLY A 92 -22.68 -1.31 5.27
CA GLY A 92 -23.24 -2.55 4.72
C GLY A 92 -22.15 -3.59 4.39
N GLY A 93 -21.05 -3.17 3.77
CA GLY A 93 -19.92 -4.05 3.46
C GLY A 93 -19.18 -4.55 4.71
N LEU A 94 -19.08 -3.71 5.75
CA LEU A 94 -18.49 -4.09 7.03
C LEU A 94 -19.40 -5.06 7.79
N LEU A 95 -20.71 -4.82 7.82
CA LEU A 95 -21.68 -5.74 8.44
C LEU A 95 -21.71 -7.09 7.73
N ALA A 96 -21.60 -7.12 6.40
CA ALA A 96 -21.49 -8.38 5.65
C ALA A 96 -20.21 -9.15 6.01
N LYS A 97 -19.07 -8.46 6.18
CA LYS A 97 -17.82 -9.06 6.64
C LYS A 97 -17.89 -9.54 8.09
N ILE A 98 -18.56 -8.79 8.96
CA ILE A 98 -18.80 -9.21 10.34
C ILE A 98 -19.66 -10.48 10.35
N ALA A 99 -20.75 -10.51 9.60
CA ALA A 99 -21.63 -11.68 9.49
C ALA A 99 -20.90 -12.89 8.88
N GLU A 100 -20.03 -12.66 7.89
CA GLU A 100 -19.14 -13.70 7.35
C GLU A 100 -18.22 -14.23 8.46
N LEU A 101 -17.46 -13.37 9.14
CA LEU A 101 -16.56 -13.77 10.23
C LEU A 101 -17.29 -14.47 11.39
N GLU A 102 -18.50 -14.03 11.72
CA GLU A 102 -19.36 -14.69 12.71
C GLU A 102 -19.85 -16.05 12.23
N ALA A 103 -20.14 -16.22 10.94
CA ALA A 103 -20.45 -17.52 10.36
C ALA A 103 -19.22 -18.46 10.37
N TRP A 104 -18.03 -17.95 10.07
CA TRP A 104 -16.77 -18.70 10.22
C TRP A 104 -16.50 -19.12 11.67
N LYS A 105 -16.85 -18.25 12.63
CA LYS A 105 -16.70 -18.51 14.06
C LYS A 105 -17.78 -19.46 14.61
N GLY A 106 -19.01 -19.37 14.11
CA GLY A 106 -20.17 -20.16 14.52
C GLY A 106 -20.28 -21.52 13.83
N ALA A 107 -19.63 -21.70 12.69
CA ALA A 107 -19.49 -23.00 12.04
C ALA A 107 -18.52 -23.87 12.86
N ALA A 108 -19.04 -24.51 13.92
CA ALA A 108 -18.34 -25.50 14.73
C ALA A 108 -17.79 -26.70 13.90
N GLY A 109 -18.14 -26.82 12.62
CA GLY A 109 -17.51 -27.74 11.66
C GLY A 109 -16.17 -27.25 11.10
N CYS A 110 -15.92 -25.95 11.06
CA CYS A 110 -14.67 -25.41 10.49
C CYS A 110 -13.46 -25.57 11.43
N LEU A 111 -13.64 -25.59 12.75
CA LEU A 111 -12.52 -25.90 13.65
C LEU A 111 -12.10 -27.37 13.52
N ALA A 112 -13.05 -28.30 13.44
CA ALA A 112 -12.76 -29.71 13.19
C ALA A 112 -12.12 -29.93 11.81
N ASP A 113 -12.63 -29.26 10.77
CA ASP A 113 -12.05 -29.31 9.42
C ASP A 113 -10.68 -28.63 9.34
N ALA A 114 -10.49 -27.52 10.07
CA ALA A 114 -9.21 -26.82 10.16
C ALA A 114 -8.17 -27.63 10.95
N ILE A 115 -8.57 -28.26 12.05
CA ILE A 115 -7.74 -29.21 12.82
C ILE A 115 -7.42 -30.44 11.96
N ALA A 116 -8.37 -30.95 11.18
CA ALA A 116 -8.11 -32.07 10.27
C ALA A 116 -7.09 -31.71 9.17
N ARG A 117 -7.07 -30.45 8.70
CA ARG A 117 -6.09 -29.95 7.73
C ARG A 117 -4.77 -29.52 8.36
N PHE A 118 -4.82 -29.00 9.59
CA PHE A 118 -3.71 -28.47 10.35
C PHE A 118 -3.82 -28.95 11.80
N PRO A 119 -3.32 -30.17 12.11
CA PRO A 119 -3.45 -30.78 13.44
C PRO A 119 -2.86 -29.95 14.57
N ASP A 120 -1.87 -29.10 14.26
CA ASP A 120 -1.24 -28.19 15.22
C ASP A 120 -2.22 -27.15 15.79
N LEU A 121 -3.34 -26.86 15.12
CA LEU A 121 -4.38 -25.96 15.66
C LEU A 121 -5.11 -26.52 16.88
N ALA A 122 -5.05 -27.84 17.09
CA ALA A 122 -5.61 -28.48 18.28
C ALA A 122 -4.62 -28.52 19.46
N VAL A 123 -3.36 -28.14 19.22
CA VAL A 123 -2.29 -28.19 20.21
C VAL A 123 -2.21 -26.85 20.93
N ASP A 124 -2.00 -26.90 22.24
CA ASP A 124 -1.85 -25.70 23.05
C ASP A 124 -0.69 -24.80 22.52
N PRO A 125 -0.89 -23.48 22.40
CA PRO A 125 0.12 -22.57 21.84
C PRO A 125 1.47 -22.62 22.57
N ASP A 126 1.48 -22.86 23.89
CA ASP A 126 2.73 -22.94 24.65
C ASP A 126 3.44 -24.27 24.41
N THR A 127 2.71 -25.33 24.07
CA THR A 127 3.29 -26.60 23.60
C THR A 127 3.99 -26.42 22.25
N ILE A 128 3.39 -25.68 21.32
CA ILE A 128 4.03 -25.37 20.03
C ILE A 128 5.32 -24.57 20.24
N ARG A 129 5.27 -23.55 21.10
CA ARG A 129 6.46 -22.75 21.45
C ARG A 129 7.55 -23.58 22.13
N ALA A 130 7.18 -24.47 23.05
CA ALA A 130 8.13 -25.36 23.72
C ALA A 130 8.84 -26.27 22.70
N ARG A 131 8.11 -26.83 21.73
CA ARG A 131 8.70 -27.64 20.64
C ARG A 131 9.73 -26.83 19.85
N ASP A 132 9.42 -25.59 19.47
CA ASP A 132 10.32 -24.72 18.72
C ASP A 132 11.62 -24.39 19.47
N ILE A 133 11.50 -24.11 20.78
CA ILE A 133 12.65 -23.80 21.64
C ILE A 133 13.56 -25.04 21.74
N ILE A 134 12.97 -26.20 22.05
CA ILE A 134 13.70 -27.45 22.19
C ILE A 134 14.31 -27.90 20.87
N HIS A 135 13.58 -27.79 19.76
CA HIS A 135 14.06 -28.12 18.42
C HIS A 135 15.34 -27.34 18.08
N LYS A 136 15.36 -26.04 18.37
CA LYS A 136 16.57 -25.21 18.16
C LYS A 136 17.73 -25.68 19.05
N MET A 137 17.48 -25.95 20.32
CA MET A 137 18.51 -26.46 21.25
C MET A 137 19.09 -27.81 20.80
N LEU A 138 18.25 -28.70 20.25
CA LEU A 138 18.68 -30.02 19.78
C LEU A 138 19.42 -29.97 18.43
N ILE A 139 19.06 -29.02 17.56
CA ILE A 139 19.85 -28.74 16.35
C ILE A 139 21.25 -28.25 16.74
N ASP A 140 21.32 -27.32 17.70
CA ASP A 140 22.58 -26.73 18.15
C ASP A 140 23.49 -27.75 18.86
N SER A 141 22.91 -28.75 19.52
CA SER A 141 23.65 -29.86 20.14
C SER A 141 24.01 -31.00 19.16
N GLY A 142 23.53 -30.95 17.92
CA GLY A 142 23.84 -31.91 16.86
C GLY A 142 22.89 -33.10 16.76
N ASP A 143 21.88 -33.23 17.62
CA ASP A 143 20.89 -34.32 17.58
C ASP A 143 19.69 -33.97 16.69
N ARG A 144 19.93 -33.98 15.38
CA ARG A 144 18.94 -33.60 14.36
C ARG A 144 17.75 -34.56 14.28
N ASN A 145 17.95 -35.83 14.63
CA ASN A 145 16.87 -36.83 14.59
C ASN A 145 15.89 -36.58 15.73
N LEU A 146 16.40 -36.34 16.94
CA LEU A 146 15.56 -35.99 18.08
C LEU A 146 14.87 -34.63 17.88
N ALA A 147 15.56 -33.66 17.27
CA ALA A 147 14.97 -32.36 16.92
C ALA A 147 13.74 -32.54 16.00
N ALA A 148 13.87 -33.33 14.93
CA ALA A 148 12.77 -33.59 14.01
C ALA A 148 11.59 -34.30 14.68
N ASP A 149 11.85 -35.25 15.58
CA ASP A 149 10.81 -35.95 16.32
C ASP A 149 10.08 -35.03 17.33
N VAL A 150 10.78 -34.07 17.94
CA VAL A 150 10.17 -33.05 18.82
C VAL A 150 9.30 -32.08 18.01
N LEU A 151 9.80 -31.58 16.87
CA LEU A 151 9.04 -30.66 16.03
C LEU A 151 7.76 -31.30 15.49
N ALA A 152 7.81 -32.59 15.17
CA ALA A 152 6.67 -33.39 14.75
C ALA A 152 5.71 -33.79 15.90
N GLY A 153 5.96 -33.35 17.14
CA GLY A 153 5.11 -33.62 18.30
C GLY A 153 5.18 -35.05 18.86
N LYS A 154 6.07 -35.91 18.33
CA LYS A 154 6.19 -37.31 18.77
C LYS A 154 6.79 -37.45 20.18
N LYS A 155 7.29 -36.35 20.74
CA LYS A 155 8.01 -36.30 22.03
C LYS A 155 7.36 -35.35 23.02
N ASP A 156 6.10 -34.95 22.82
CA ASP A 156 5.40 -34.03 23.72
C ASP A 156 5.30 -34.53 25.16
N GLU A 157 5.21 -35.85 25.35
CA GLU A 157 5.14 -36.46 26.67
C GLU A 157 6.49 -36.51 27.40
N THR A 158 7.59 -36.18 26.72
CA THR A 158 8.91 -36.20 27.34
C THR A 158 9.03 -35.12 28.40
N MET A 159 9.80 -35.43 29.45
CA MET A 159 10.07 -34.49 30.56
C MET A 159 10.60 -33.15 30.08
N LEU A 160 11.37 -33.14 28.99
CA LEU A 160 11.95 -31.94 28.42
C LEU A 160 10.87 -30.96 27.89
N VAL A 161 9.93 -31.46 27.09
CA VAL A 161 8.82 -30.65 26.55
C VAL A 161 7.88 -30.21 27.67
N ARG A 162 7.53 -31.12 28.59
CA ARG A 162 6.65 -30.79 29.73
C ARG A 162 7.24 -29.73 30.65
N ALA A 163 8.53 -29.81 30.97
CA ALA A 163 9.20 -28.81 31.79
C ALA A 163 9.26 -27.44 31.09
N CYS A 164 9.48 -27.42 29.77
CA CYS A 164 9.50 -26.18 29.00
C CYS A 164 8.10 -25.54 28.92
N VAL A 165 7.04 -26.35 28.71
CA VAL A 165 5.65 -25.87 28.76
C VAL A 165 5.30 -25.30 30.14
N ALA A 166 5.66 -25.99 31.23
CA ALA A 166 5.43 -25.49 32.58
C ALA A 166 6.15 -24.16 32.85
N ALA A 167 7.40 -24.03 32.39
CA ALA A 167 8.17 -22.79 32.52
C ALA A 167 7.61 -21.64 31.67
N LEU A 168 6.98 -21.93 30.53
CA LEU A 168 6.29 -20.94 29.71
C LEU A 168 4.98 -20.48 30.37
N ALA A 169 4.23 -21.41 30.97
CA ALA A 169 2.98 -21.12 31.67
C ALA A 169 3.17 -20.25 32.92
N GLU A 170 4.29 -20.37 33.64
CA GLU A 170 4.61 -19.52 34.81
C GLU A 170 5.03 -18.08 34.46
N ARG A 171 5.27 -17.77 33.18
CA ARG A 171 5.70 -16.45 32.70
C ARG A 171 4.57 -15.56 32.17
N GLY A 172 3.37 -16.10 32.00
CA GLY A 172 2.15 -15.37 31.60
C GLY A 172 1.35 -14.89 32.79
#